data_AF-G4VC84-F1
#
_entry.id   AF-G4VC84-F1
#
_cell.length_a   1.000
_cell.length_b   1.000
_cell.length_c   1.000
_cell.angle_alpha   90.00
_cell.angle_beta   90.00
_cell.angle_gamma   90.00
#
_symmetry.space_group_name_H-M   'P 1'
#
loop_
_entity.id
_entity.type
_entity.pdbx_description
1 polymer ?
#
loop_
_entity_poly.entity_id
_entity_poly.type
_entity_poly.pdbx_seq_one_letter_code
_entity_poly.pdbx_strand_id
1 'polypeptide(L)'
;MSGRDRGGKVRIKAKTRSARTGFQFPDGRVHRLLRKGNYAERVGSGALVYLAAVLEYLAAEVLELAGNATRDNKKTRIIPRHPIGLIKTLFSYYWST
;
A
#
# COMPACT_ATOMS: atom_id res chain seq x y z
N MET A 1 -44.02 12.40 -9.88
CA MET A 1 -42.70 12.62 -9.23
C MET A 1 -41.66 11.82 -9.99
N SER A 2 -40.90 12.50 -10.86
CA SER A 2 -39.83 11.91 -11.70
C SER A 2 -38.49 12.03 -10.97
N GLY A 3 -37.71 10.96 -10.91
CA GLY A 3 -36.37 10.98 -10.30
C GLY A 3 -35.64 9.64 -10.25
N ARG A 4 -35.92 8.72 -11.19
CA ARG A 4 -35.44 7.34 -11.12
C ARG A 4 -34.47 6.98 -12.26
N ASP A 5 -33.51 7.84 -12.56
CA ASP A 5 -32.58 7.65 -13.71
C ASP A 5 -31.09 7.51 -13.33
N ARG A 6 -30.77 6.78 -12.24
CA ARG A 6 -29.36 6.41 -11.94
C ARG A 6 -29.01 4.94 -12.21
N GLY A 7 -29.88 4.18 -12.87
CA GLY A 7 -29.72 2.73 -13.03
C GLY A 7 -29.30 2.23 -14.42
N GLY A 8 -29.35 3.05 -15.47
CA GLY A 8 -29.52 2.53 -16.84
C GLY A 8 -28.34 2.63 -17.82
N LYS A 9 -27.21 3.25 -17.49
CA LYS A 9 -26.11 3.35 -18.47
C LYS A 9 -25.31 2.05 -18.51
N VAL A 10 -25.15 1.52 -19.73
CA VAL A 10 -24.27 0.41 -20.15
C VAL A 10 -23.13 0.25 -19.16
N ARG A 11 -22.99 -0.96 -18.61
CA ARG A 11 -22.06 -1.33 -17.53
C ARG A 11 -20.60 -1.21 -18.00
N ILE A 12 -20.13 0.00 -18.31
CA ILE A 12 -18.72 0.32 -18.48
C ILE A 12 -18.08 -0.08 -17.15
N LYS A 13 -17.13 -1.03 -17.19
CA LYS A 13 -16.48 -1.55 -15.98
C LYS A 13 -16.08 -0.37 -15.09
N ALA A 14 -16.75 -0.24 -13.94
CA ALA A 14 -16.53 0.86 -13.03
C ALA A 14 -15.05 0.89 -12.63
N LYS A 15 -14.38 2.05 -12.76
CA LYS A 15 -12.99 2.22 -12.30
C LYS A 15 -12.89 1.76 -10.84
N THR A 16 -11.96 0.84 -10.59
CA THR A 16 -11.63 0.40 -9.23
C THR A 16 -11.28 1.61 -8.37
N ARG A 17 -11.57 1.56 -7.06
CA ARG A 17 -11.24 2.70 -6.19
C ARG A 17 -9.73 2.98 -6.20
N SER A 18 -8.87 1.95 -6.25
CA SER A 18 -7.43 2.10 -6.47
C SER A 18 -7.08 2.90 -7.73
N ALA A 19 -7.77 2.65 -8.85
CA ALA A 19 -7.55 3.40 -10.09
C ALA A 19 -8.03 4.86 -10.02
N ARG A 20 -8.82 5.22 -9.00
CA ARG A 20 -9.19 6.61 -8.70
C ARG A 20 -8.21 7.30 -7.76
N THR A 21 -7.55 6.55 -6.88
CA THR A 21 -6.58 7.10 -5.92
C THR A 21 -5.16 7.15 -6.48
N GLY A 22 -4.87 6.41 -7.55
CA GLY A 22 -3.53 6.36 -8.16
C GLY A 22 -2.55 5.44 -7.44
N PHE A 23 -3.02 4.67 -6.46
CA PHE A 23 -2.20 3.74 -5.68
C PHE A 23 -1.94 2.45 -6.46
N GLN A 24 -0.70 1.97 -6.41
CA GLN A 24 -0.36 0.64 -6.90
C GLN A 24 -0.91 -0.44 -5.97
N PHE A 25 -0.99 -0.14 -4.66
CA PHE A 25 -1.53 -1.07 -3.69
C PHE A 25 -3.07 -1.14 -3.79
N PRO A 26 -3.67 -2.35 -3.67
CA PRO A 26 -5.10 -2.54 -3.84
C PRO A 26 -5.89 -2.09 -2.60
N ASP A 27 -6.37 -0.84 -2.61
CA ASP A 27 -7.20 -0.21 -1.56
C ASP A 27 -8.44 -1.05 -1.16
N GLY A 28 -9.11 -1.66 -2.14
CA GLY A 28 -10.27 -2.53 -1.90
C GLY A 28 -9.91 -3.80 -1.13
N ARG A 29 -8.69 -4.32 -1.30
CA ARG A 29 -8.21 -5.48 -0.54
C ARG A 29 -7.89 -5.08 0.90
N VAL A 30 -7.28 -3.91 1.11
CA VAL A 30 -7.03 -3.36 2.45
C VAL A 30 -8.33 -3.21 3.22
N HIS A 31 -9.39 -2.66 2.60
CA HIS A 31 -10.71 -2.57 3.23
C HIS A 31 -11.28 -3.91 3.66
N ARG A 32 -11.19 -4.93 2.79
CA ARG A 32 -11.67 -6.27 3.10
C ARG A 32 -10.90 -6.88 4.28
N LEU A 33 -9.58 -6.70 4.31
CA LEU A 33 -8.74 -7.19 5.40
C LEU A 33 -9.07 -6.51 6.73
N LEU A 34 -9.29 -5.19 6.73
CA LEU A 34 -9.68 -4.46 7.94
C LEU A 34 -11.03 -4.92 8.50
N ARG A 35 -12.02 -5.17 7.63
CA ARG A 35 -13.30 -5.72 8.07
C ARG A 35 -13.18 -7.15 8.58
N LYS A 36 -12.38 -8.00 7.92
CA LYS A 36 -12.13 -9.37 8.35
C LYS A 36 -11.42 -9.43 9.70
N GLY A 37 -10.56 -8.46 9.99
CA GLY A 37 -9.83 -8.36 11.26
C GLY A 37 -10.65 -7.84 12.44
N ASN A 38 -11.92 -7.44 12.24
CA ASN A 38 -12.80 -6.91 13.28
C ASN A 38 -12.20 -5.74 14.09
N TYR A 39 -11.36 -4.90 13.48
CA TYR A 39 -10.69 -3.80 14.18
C TYR A 39 -11.66 -2.69 14.63
N ALA A 40 -12.79 -2.53 13.95
CA ALA A 40 -13.85 -1.59 14.29
C ALA A 40 -15.17 -2.02 13.62
N GLU A 41 -16.30 -1.62 14.18
CA GLU A 41 -17.63 -1.86 13.59
C GLU A 41 -17.77 -1.19 12.21
N ARG A 42 -17.26 0.03 12.08
CA ARG A 42 -17.28 0.82 10.85
C ARG A 42 -15.87 1.28 10.49
N VAL A 43 -15.48 1.04 9.24
CA VAL A 43 -14.22 1.54 8.67
C VAL A 43 -14.54 2.63 7.64
N GLY A 44 -14.11 3.86 7.92
CA GLY A 44 -14.31 5.00 7.03
C GLY A 44 -13.49 4.88 5.75
N SER A 45 -13.98 5.46 4.65
CA SER A 45 -13.27 5.40 3.35
C SER A 45 -11.91 6.10 3.38
N GLY A 46 -11.78 7.20 4.12
CA GLY A 46 -10.51 7.93 4.27
C GLY A 46 -9.42 7.09 4.95
N ALA A 47 -9.79 6.28 5.94
CA ALA A 47 -8.84 5.40 6.64
C ALA A 47 -8.20 4.37 5.68
N LEU A 48 -8.95 3.90 4.68
CA LEU A 48 -8.46 2.96 3.67
C LEU A 48 -7.42 3.58 2.76
N VAL A 49 -7.71 4.79 2.30
CA VAL A 49 -6.83 5.57 1.43
C VAL A 49 -5.54 5.88 2.18
N TYR A 50 -5.66 6.34 3.43
CA TYR A 50 -4.51 6.66 4.28
C TYR A 50 -3.64 5.44 4.54
N LEU A 51 -4.23 4.33 4.98
CA LEU A 51 -3.47 3.11 5.28
C LEU A 51 -2.81 2.53 4.03
N ALA A 52 -3.52 2.51 2.89
CA ALA A 52 -2.93 2.05 1.62
C ALA A 52 -1.73 2.90 1.21
N ALA A 53 -1.82 4.23 1.35
CA ALA A 53 -0.73 5.15 1.05
C ALA A 53 0.49 4.93 1.95
N VAL A 54 0.29 4.76 3.26
CA VAL A 54 1.38 4.52 4.20
C VAL A 54 2.08 3.18 3.91
N LEU A 55 1.32 2.13 3.61
CA LEU A 55 1.89 0.83 3.26
C LEU A 55 2.67 0.88 1.94
N GLU A 56 2.16 1.61 0.94
CA GLU A 56 2.84 1.80 -0.35
C GLU A 56 4.14 2.59 -0.17
N TYR A 57 4.11 3.66 0.63
CA TYR A 57 5.30 4.45 0.97
C TYR A 57 6.38 3.61 1.66
N LEU A 58 6.01 2.88 2.72
CA LEU A 58 6.98 2.05 3.45
C LEU A 58 7.56 0.92 2.58
N ALA A 59 6.74 0.31 1.73
CA ALA A 59 7.22 -0.72 0.80
C ALA A 59 8.18 -0.13 -0.24
N ALA A 60 7.88 1.07 -0.77
CA ALA A 60 8.76 1.76 -1.71
C ALA A 60 10.12 2.09 -1.07
N GLU A 61 10.11 2.66 0.14
CA GLU A 61 11.34 3.01 0.87
C GLU A 61 12.25 1.80 1.10
N VAL A 62 11.67 0.68 1.58
CA VAL A 62 12.43 -0.55 1.82
C VAL A 62 12.97 -1.12 0.51
N LEU A 63 12.19 -1.08 -0.58
CA LEU A 63 12.62 -1.59 -1.89
C LEU A 63 13.69 -0.73 -2.54
N GLU A 64 13.63 0.60 -2.40
CA GLU A 64 14.64 1.51 -2.92
C GLU A 64 16.00 1.25 -2.27
N LEU A 65 16.01 1.22 -0.93
CA LEU A 65 17.23 0.98 -0.17
C LEU A 65 17.77 -0.44 -0.37
N ALA A 66 16.90 -1.47 -0.40
CA ALA A 66 17.31 -2.82 -0.72
C ALA A 66 17.83 -2.95 -2.17
N GLY A 67 17.25 -2.20 -3.12
CA GLY A 67 17.70 -2.12 -4.50
C GLY A 67 19.10 -1.53 -4.61
N ASN A 68 19.37 -0.44 -3.89
CA ASN A 68 20.68 0.18 -3.81
C ASN A 68 21.71 -0.79 -3.21
N ALA A 69 21.40 -1.41 -2.06
CA ALA A 69 22.27 -2.43 -1.46
C ALA A 69 22.52 -3.64 -2.39
N THR A 70 21.54 -4.02 -3.22
CA THR A 70 21.71 -5.09 -4.20
C THR A 70 22.68 -4.68 -5.33
N ARG A 71 22.55 -3.44 -5.82
CA ARG A 71 23.44 -2.86 -6.85
C ARG A 71 24.87 -2.72 -6.34
N ASP A 72 25.06 -2.29 -5.09
CA ASP A 72 26.38 -2.19 -4.46
C ASP A 72 27.07 -3.56 -4.36
N ASN A 73 26.28 -4.61 -4.17
CA ASN A 73 26.74 -6.01 -4.19
C ASN A 73 26.85 -6.61 -5.60
N LYS A 74 26.76 -5.79 -6.66
CA LYS A 74 26.83 -6.18 -8.08
C LYS A 74 25.82 -7.27 -8.46
N LYS A 75 24.65 -7.27 -7.82
CA LYS A 75 23.55 -8.20 -8.10
C LYS A 75 22.38 -7.43 -8.73
N THR A 76 21.50 -8.16 -9.42
CA THR A 76 20.29 -7.60 -10.04
C THR A 76 19.00 -8.01 -9.31
N ARG A 77 19.06 -9.01 -8.43
CA ARG A 77 17.92 -9.54 -7.70
C ARG A 77 18.07 -9.29 -6.20
N ILE A 78 17.07 -8.64 -5.62
CA ILE A 78 16.97 -8.46 -4.17
C ILE A 78 16.79 -9.84 -3.51
N ILE A 79 17.73 -10.21 -2.64
CA ILE A 79 17.67 -11.36 -1.74
C ILE A 79 17.43 -10.89 -0.29
N PRO A 80 16.89 -11.73 0.61
CA PRO A 80 16.58 -11.35 2.00
C PRO A 80 17.72 -10.69 2.78
N ARG A 81 18.98 -10.94 2.39
CA ARG A 81 20.18 -10.32 3.00
C ARG A 81 20.30 -8.81 2.73
N HIS A 82 19.65 -8.25 1.72
CA HIS A 82 19.72 -6.81 1.45
C HIS A 82 18.81 -6.00 2.38
N PRO A 83 17.50 -6.29 2.51
CA PRO A 83 16.63 -5.54 3.42
C PRO A 83 16.98 -5.74 4.90
N ILE A 84 17.56 -6.88 5.31
CA ILE A 84 17.98 -7.06 6.71
C ILE A 84 19.11 -6.08 7.11
N GLY A 85 19.93 -5.64 6.15
CA GLY A 85 20.97 -4.63 6.38
C GLY A 85 20.36 -3.29 6.77
N LEU A 86 19.30 -2.89 6.07
CA LEU A 86 18.57 -1.64 6.35
C LEU A 86 18.00 -1.63 7.78
N ILE A 87 17.31 -2.71 8.17
CA ILE A 87 16.69 -2.81 9.49
C ILE A 87 17.76 -2.65 10.59
N LYS A 88 18.94 -3.23 10.38
CA LYS A 88 20.07 -3.08 11.29
C LYS A 88 20.58 -1.63 11.35
N THR A 89 20.70 -0.95 10.21
CA THR A 89 21.14 0.45 10.17
C THR A 89 20.15 1.38 10.86
N LEU A 90 18.85 1.26 10.59
CA LEU A 90 17.82 2.06 11.26
C LEU A 90 17.79 1.81 12.77
N PHE A 91 17.87 0.55 13.20
CA PHE A 91 17.91 0.23 14.62
C PHE A 91 19.14 0.85 15.30
N SER A 92 20.31 0.81 14.64
CA SER A 92 21.52 1.45 15.14
C SER A 92 21.38 2.97 15.21
N TYR A 93 20.73 3.61 14.24
CA TYR A 93 20.56 5.06 14.20
C TYR A 93 19.62 5.55 15.32
N TYR A 94 18.50 4.85 15.52
CA TYR A 94 17.53 5.20 16.57
C TYR A 94 17.98 4.83 17.98
N TRP A 95 18.79 3.79 18.15
CA TRP A 95 19.27 3.36 19.47
C TRP A 95 20.57 4.06 19.91
N SER A 96 21.23 4.78 18.99
CA SER A 96 22.46 5.55 19.29
C SER A 96 22.17 7.00 19.69
N THR A 97 20.90 7.41 19.76
CA THR A 97 20.46 8.72 20.25
C THR A 97 19.77 8.54 21.60
#